data_AF-A0A200Q084-F1
#
_entry.id   AF-A0A200Q084-F1
#
_cell.length_a   1.000
_cell.length_b   1.000
_cell.length_c   1.000
_cell.angle_alpha   90.00
_cell.angle_beta   90.00
_cell.angle_gamma   90.00
#
_symmetry.space_group_name_H-M   'P 1'
#
loop_
_entity.id
_entity.type
_entity.pdbx_description
1 polymer ?
#
loop_
_entity_poly.entity_id
_entity_poly.type
_entity_poly.pdbx_seq_one_letter_code
_entity_poly.pdbx_strand_id
1 'polypeptide(L)' 'MNCDPIKRGGNCSEPNNLNSYASFVMNRYYQTHGRQPENCYFNGNGLLTPNDPSHGICIYDKP' A
#
# COMPACT_ATOMS: atom_id res chain seq x y z
N MET A 1 -9.15 -4.31 -7.24
CA MET A 1 -7.84 -3.81 -6.78
C MET A 1 -6.95 -3.56 -7.99
N ASN A 2 -6.43 -2.34 -8.19
CA ASN A 2 -5.57 -2.02 -9.34
C ASN A 2 -4.09 -2.12 -8.94
N CYS A 3 -3.32 -2.97 -9.64
CA CYS A 3 -1.89 -3.15 -9.42
C CYS A 3 -1.00 -2.38 -10.41
N ASP A 4 -1.58 -1.64 -11.37
CA ASP A 4 -0.81 -0.87 -12.36
C ASP A 4 0.21 0.09 -11.75
N PRO A 5 -0.05 0.78 -10.62
CA PRO A 5 0.94 1.67 -10.02
C PRO A 5 2.22 0.96 -9.60
N ILE A 6 2.16 -0.31 -9.19
CA ILE A 6 3.31 -1.08 -8.68
C ILE A 6 3.92 -2.02 -9.72
N LYS A 7 3.31 -2.14 -10.91
CA LYS A 7 3.91 -2.88 -12.02
C LYS A 7 5.15 -2.14 -12.53
N ARG A 8 6.04 -2.86 -13.22
CA ARG A 8 7.23 -2.25 -13.84
C ARG A 8 6.83 -1.06 -14.74
N GLY A 9 7.41 0.11 -14.46
CA GLY A 9 7.09 1.35 -15.17
C GLY A 9 5.86 2.10 -14.64
N GLY A 10 5.22 1.60 -13.58
CA GLY A 10 4.18 2.30 -12.85
C GLY A 10 4.74 3.32 -11.85
N ASN A 11 3.88 4.23 -11.40
CA ASN A 11 4.27 5.36 -10.56
C ASN A 11 4.90 4.96 -9.21
N CYS A 12 4.55 3.78 -8.69
CA CYS A 12 5.01 3.18 -7.45
C CYS A 12 5.84 1.91 -7.69
N SER A 13 6.49 1.79 -8.85
CA SER A 13 7.38 0.65 -9.13
C SER A 13 8.70 0.73 -8.37
N GLU A 14 9.01 1.89 -7.79
CA GLU A 14 10.20 2.09 -6.96
C GLU A 14 9.83 2.42 -5.50
N PRO A 15 10.64 1.93 -4.54
CA PRO A 15 11.73 0.96 -4.72
C PRO A 15 11.20 -0.43 -5.11
N ASN A 16 11.89 -1.11 -6.04
CA ASN A 16 11.49 -2.43 -6.56
C ASN A 16 11.80 -3.55 -5.56
N ASN A 17 11.10 -3.54 -4.42
CA ASN A 17 11.19 -4.57 -3.40
C ASN A 17 9.78 -5.04 -3.00
N LEU A 18 9.70 -6.29 -2.53
CA LEU A 18 8.44 -6.93 -2.18
C LEU A 18 7.71 -6.22 -1.04
N ASN A 19 8.44 -5.63 -0.09
CA ASN A 19 7.83 -4.94 1.05
C ASN A 19 7.07 -3.69 0.60
N SER A 20 7.64 -2.88 -0.29
CA SER A 20 6.98 -1.69 -0.83
C SER A 20 5.74 -2.03 -1.65
N TYR A 21 5.80 -3.10 -2.46
CA TYR A 21 4.62 -3.59 -3.16
C TYR A 21 3.55 -4.11 -2.21
N ALA A 22 3.93 -4.89 -1.21
CA ALA A 22 3.03 -5.39 -0.18
C ALA A 22 2.38 -4.23 0.58
N SER A 23 3.15 -3.23 1.03
CA SER A 23 2.64 -2.06 1.73
C SER A 23 1.63 -1.29 0.89
N PHE A 24 1.89 -1.06 -0.40
CA PHE A 24 0.94 -0.38 -1.30
C PHE A 24 -0.38 -1.15 -1.42
N VAL A 25 -0.27 -2.46 -1.62
CA VAL A 25 -1.39 -3.39 -1.74
C VAL A 25 -2.21 -3.41 -0.44
N MET A 26 -1.54 -3.61 0.69
CA MET A 26 -2.14 -3.69 2.01
C MET A 26 -2.86 -2.39 2.37
N ASN A 27 -2.23 -1.24 2.11
CA ASN A 27 -2.84 0.07 2.33
C ASN A 27 -4.11 0.23 1.49
N ARG A 28 -4.05 -0.06 0.19
CA ARG A 28 -5.22 0.08 -0.69
C ARG A 28 -6.34 -0.88 -0.33
N TYR A 29 -6.01 -2.10 0.07
CA TYR A 29 -6.99 -3.05 0.59
C TYR A 29 -7.68 -2.51 1.84
N TYR A 30 -6.91 -2.06 2.84
CA TYR A 30 -7.44 -1.46 4.07
C TYR A 30 -8.38 -0.29 3.80
N GLN A 31 -8.00 0.63 2.91
CA GLN A 31 -8.82 1.80 2.56
C GLN A 31 -10.12 1.43 1.83
N THR A 32 -10.08 0.43 0.95
CA THR A 32 -11.24 0.01 0.14
C THR A 32 -12.18 -0.94 0.86
N HIS A 33 -11.76 -1.56 1.96
CA HIS A 33 -12.55 -2.53 2.73
C HIS A 33 -13.07 -1.97 4.06
N GLY A 34 -13.20 -0.64 4.17
CA GLY A 34 -13.84 -0.01 5.32
C GLY A 34 -12.94 0.24 6.53
N ARG A 35 -11.61 0.15 6.37
CA ARG A 35 -10.61 0.59 7.37
C ARG A 35 -10.77 -0.08 8.74
N GLN A 36 -11.24 -1.31 8.76
CA GLN A 36 -11.37 -2.09 9.99
C GLN A 36 -10.03 -2.75 10.37
N PRO A 37 -9.73 -2.96 11.67
CA PRO A 37 -8.48 -3.56 12.12
C PRO A 37 -8.15 -4.91 11.47
N GLU A 38 -9.16 -5.74 11.21
CA GLU A 38 -9.05 -7.03 10.53
C GLU A 38 -8.48 -6.90 9.11
N ASN A 39 -8.74 -5.78 8.43
CA ASN A 39 -8.24 -5.53 7.08
C ASN A 39 -6.77 -5.08 7.06
N CYS A 40 -6.20 -4.77 8.24
CA CYS A 40 -4.78 -4.50 8.42
C CYS A 40 -4.03 -5.74 8.96
N TYR A 41 -4.72 -6.83 9.33
CA TYR A 41 -4.09 -7.93 10.04
C TYR A 41 -3.02 -8.65 9.19
N PHE A 42 -3.34 -9.05 7.95
CA PHE A 42 -2.41 -9.75 7.03
C PHE A 42 -1.54 -10.83 7.71
N ASN A 43 -2.14 -11.67 8.56
CA ASN A 43 -1.46 -12.67 9.39
C ASN A 43 -0.36 -12.08 10.31
N GLY A 44 -0.59 -10.90 10.86
CA GLY A 44 0.35 -10.16 11.71
C GLY A 44 1.41 -9.35 10.96
N ASN A 45 1.33 -9.26 9.62
CA ASN A 45 2.34 -8.55 8.81
C ASN A 45 1.93 -7.12 8.42
N GLY A 46 0.73 -6.67 8.80
CA GLY A 46 0.29 -5.29 8.57
C GLY A 46 0.33 -4.45 9.84
N LEU A 47 0.63 -3.17 9.67
CA LEU A 47 0.67 -2.17 10.73
C LEU A 47 0.13 -0.84 10.21
N LEU A 48 -0.72 -0.19 11.00
CA LEU A 48 -1.13 1.19 10.74
C LEU A 48 0.00 2.15 11.13
N THR A 49 0.37 3.01 10.19
CA THR A 49 1.40 4.03 10.38
C THR A 49 0.82 5.40 10.07
N PRO A 50 1.10 6.43 10.90
CA PRO A 50 0.77 7.82 10.57
C PRO A 50 1.74 8.40 9.53
N ASN A 51 2.88 7.75 9.29
CA ASN A 51 3.86 8.18 8.30
C ASN A 51 3.38 7.80 6.90
N ASP A 52 3.20 8.81 6.03
CA ASP A 52 2.85 8.63 4.62
C ASP A 52 4.09 8.22 3.80
N PRO A 53 4.13 7.00 3.21
CA PRO A 53 5.26 6.54 2.38
C PRO A 53 5.19 7.04 0.92
N SER A 54 4.22 7.91 0.59
CA SER A 54 4.12 8.55 -0.72
C SER A 54 5.38 9.35 -1.06
N HIS A 55 5.83 9.25 -2.30
CA HIS A 55 7.04 9.93 -2.78
C HIS A 55 6.96 10.19 -4.29
N GLY A 56 7.43 11.35 -4.74
CA GLY A 56 7.35 11.74 -6.16
C GLY A 56 5.92 11.63 -6.70
N ILE A 57 5.74 10.79 -7.73
CA ILE A 57 4.44 10.49 -8.34
C ILE A 57 3.76 9.24 -7.73
N CYS A 58 4.41 8.53 -6.83
CA CYS A 58 3.85 7.41 -6.10
C CYS A 58 3.02 7.91 -4.92
N ILE A 59 1.69 7.73 -4.99
CA ILE A 59 0.76 8.18 -3.95
C ILE A 59 0.05 6.98 -3.34
N TYR A 60 0.17 6.86 -2.02
CA TYR A 60 -0.59 5.91 -1.21
C TYR A 60 -1.94 6.52 -0.85
N ASP A 61 -2.99 5.70 -0.90
CA ASP A 61 -4.33 6.14 -0.51
C ASP A 61 -4.37 6.54 0.97
N LYS A 62 -4.87 7.74 1.24
CA LYS A 62 -4.93 8.35 2.57
C LYS A 62 -6.32 8.17 3.20
N PRO A 63 -6.43 8.15 4.54
CA PRO A 63 -7.71 8.23 5.24
C PRO A 63 -8.50 9.50 4.90
#